data_AF-A0A9Q0LT45-F1
#
_entry.id   AF-A0A9Q0LT45-F1
#
_cell.length_a   1.000
_cell.length_b   1.000
_cell.length_c   1.000
_cell.angle_alpha   90.00
_cell.angle_beta   90.00
_cell.angle_gamma   90.00
#
_symmetry.space_group_name_H-M   'P 1'
#
loop_
_entity.id
_entity.type
_entity.pdbx_description
1 polymer ?
#
loop_
_entity_poly.entity_id
_entity_poly.type
_entity_poly.pdbx_seq_one_letter_code
_entity_poly.pdbx_strand_id
1 'polypeptide(L)'
;MNQNQNQIQFQIKKFNKFLINQANKQIGLMFGNEETSDFQIYCGKDKILIPCHKSILEARSKYFMINRKENKFNSIYFNNFSSEIVKPIIKFFYNGKFKFDKQKFDEYFKFANEIKLKEIKIKIELEIQSIFNIQNILEIYFKSQKINSKNLSQNCEKFIFQNIQFIISNPNFDKYLNQNQNQIYNFIGLISLNQNISNKLQIIQQIKQKLNQNNQKEKEKENIEIEIENSFSNLLNQISQTKSINQFQIQQIKNTSISQIQNNIVFLNSNIEEFEQENKKTKSQIYQLDNKQSKIQETNFEKQKEKEELEKIKNQIQEIQEEYQKWKKEIQEKFQQLIQNDEKMKKDLQEFNKIITNLKELFEQNRKQYLENFQKKIQEIQNQFKKRKNINFGRN
;
A
#
# COMPACT_ATOMS: atom_id res chain seq x y z
N MET A 1 -9.10 12.28 -41.62
CA MET A 1 -8.52 13.50 -41.00
C MET A 1 -7.83 13.22 -39.65
N ASN A 2 -8.42 12.45 -38.73
CA ASN A 2 -7.83 12.19 -37.40
C ASN A 2 -6.46 11.46 -37.40
N GLN A 3 -6.19 10.59 -38.38
CA GLN A 3 -4.90 9.88 -38.46
C GLN A 3 -3.72 10.80 -38.81
N ASN A 4 -3.92 11.77 -39.71
CA ASN A 4 -2.87 12.74 -40.08
C ASN A 4 -2.56 13.72 -38.94
N GLN A 5 -3.59 14.14 -38.19
CA GLN A 5 -3.38 14.98 -37.00
C GLN A 5 -2.56 14.26 -35.92
N ASN A 6 -2.83 12.98 -35.68
CA ASN A 6 -2.06 12.17 -34.72
C ASN A 6 -0.60 11.98 -35.15
N GLN A 7 -0.33 11.79 -36.44
CA GLN A 7 1.03 11.69 -36.96
C GLN A 7 1.81 13.00 -36.83
N ILE A 8 1.19 14.13 -37.16
CA ILE A 8 1.81 15.46 -37.00
C ILE A 8 2.11 15.73 -35.52
N GLN A 9 1.16 15.46 -34.62
CA GLN A 9 1.37 15.60 -33.17
C GLN A 9 2.52 14.73 -32.66
N PHE A 10 2.65 13.51 -33.17
CA PHE A 10 3.76 12.63 -32.83
C PHE A 10 5.11 13.20 -33.28
N GLN A 11 5.21 13.70 -34.51
CA GLN A 11 6.44 14.30 -35.03
C GLN A 11 6.83 15.57 -34.26
N ILE A 12 5.86 16.43 -33.92
CA ILE A 12 6.10 17.63 -33.10
C ILE A 12 6.67 17.25 -31.73
N LYS A 13 6.08 16.25 -31.05
CA LYS A 13 6.61 15.76 -29.76
C LYS A 13 8.04 15.23 -29.89
N LYS A 14 8.35 14.51 -30.97
CA LYS A 14 9.69 13.98 -31.24
C LYS A 14 10.69 15.11 -31.47
N PHE A 15 10.34 16.12 -32.26
CA PHE A 15 11.18 17.28 -32.53
C PHE A 15 11.43 18.13 -31.28
N ASN A 16 10.39 18.41 -30.49
CA ASN A 16 10.54 19.14 -29.22
C ASN A 16 11.46 18.40 -28.25
N LYS A 17 11.31 17.08 -28.14
CA LYS A 17 12.21 16.25 -27.33
C LYS A 17 13.66 16.33 -27.82
N PHE A 18 13.89 16.35 -29.13
CA PHE A 18 15.23 16.54 -29.71
C PHE A 18 15.83 17.90 -29.34
N LEU A 19 15.09 19.00 -29.53
CA LEU A 19 15.57 20.35 -29.19
C LEU A 19 15.90 20.50 -27.71
N ILE A 20 15.01 20.02 -26.82
CA ILE A 20 15.25 20.04 -25.37
C ILE A 20 16.52 19.26 -25.00
N ASN A 21 16.74 18.09 -25.62
CA ASN A 21 17.93 17.30 -25.37
C ASN A 21 19.21 18.00 -25.83
N GLN A 22 19.18 18.70 -26.97
CA GLN A 22 20.33 19.47 -27.45
C GLN A 22 20.62 20.66 -26.53
N ALA A 23 19.60 21.41 -26.12
CA ALA A 23 19.76 22.52 -25.17
C ALA A 23 20.34 22.03 -23.83
N ASN A 24 19.80 20.95 -23.26
CA ASN A 24 20.32 20.34 -22.03
C ASN A 24 21.75 19.82 -22.18
N LYS A 25 22.15 19.37 -23.38
CA LYS A 25 23.54 18.97 -23.65
C LYS A 25 24.48 20.17 -23.59
N GLN A 26 24.12 21.28 -24.24
CA GLN A 26 24.93 22.50 -24.26
C GLN A 26 25.02 23.14 -22.88
N ILE A 27 23.89 23.31 -22.18
CA ILE A 27 23.88 23.77 -20.78
C ILE A 27 24.71 22.82 -19.90
N GLY A 28 24.59 21.51 -20.14
CA GLY A 28 25.40 20.48 -19.48
C GLY A 28 26.92 20.69 -19.56
N LEU A 29 27.43 21.30 -20.63
CA LEU A 29 28.86 21.61 -20.80
C LEU A 29 29.32 22.79 -19.95
N MET A 30 28.40 23.68 -19.56
CA MET A 30 28.72 24.82 -18.70
C MET A 30 28.95 24.40 -17.24
N PHE A 31 28.51 23.21 -16.83
CA PHE A 31 28.66 22.76 -15.45
C PHE A 31 30.15 22.65 -15.07
N GLY A 32 30.55 23.38 -14.03
CA GLY A 32 31.93 23.38 -13.55
C GLY A 32 32.85 24.34 -14.30
N ASN A 33 32.34 25.16 -15.23
CA ASN A 33 33.15 26.19 -15.89
C ASN A 33 33.34 27.38 -14.95
N GLU A 34 34.57 27.62 -14.49
CA GLU A 34 34.92 28.72 -13.60
C GLU A 34 34.73 30.09 -14.23
N GLU A 35 34.97 30.24 -15.53
CA GLU A 35 34.93 31.54 -16.22
C GLU A 35 33.52 32.15 -16.27
N THR A 36 32.49 31.29 -16.37
CA THR A 36 31.09 31.73 -16.50
C THR A 36 30.28 31.54 -15.22
N SER A 37 30.87 30.94 -14.18
CA SER A 37 30.17 30.67 -12.93
C SER A 37 30.12 31.91 -12.04
N ASP A 38 28.92 32.26 -11.58
CA ASP A 38 28.66 33.37 -10.67
C ASP A 38 28.36 32.90 -9.23
N PHE A 39 28.49 31.60 -8.96
CA PHE A 39 28.22 30.97 -7.68
C PHE A 39 29.16 29.77 -7.42
N GLN A 40 29.37 29.47 -6.14
CA GLN A 40 30.15 28.30 -5.74
C GLN A 40 29.45 27.47 -4.66
N ILE A 41 29.55 26.15 -4.76
CA ILE A 41 29.08 25.23 -3.73
C ILE A 41 30.29 24.61 -3.04
N TYR A 42 30.42 24.82 -1.74
CA TYR A 42 31.49 24.25 -0.93
C TYR A 42 31.05 22.91 -0.31
N CYS A 43 31.80 21.86 -0.60
CA CYS A 43 31.59 20.51 -0.05
C CYS A 43 32.51 20.31 1.16
N GLY A 44 31.96 20.24 2.37
CA GLY A 44 32.75 20.31 3.59
C GLY A 44 33.60 19.08 3.89
N LYS A 45 33.17 17.89 3.46
CA LYS A 45 33.91 16.63 3.76
C LYS A 45 35.27 16.58 3.05
N ASP A 46 35.33 17.05 1.82
CA ASP A 46 36.54 17.01 0.98
C ASP A 46 37.11 18.40 0.67
N LYS A 47 36.49 19.47 1.20
CA LYS A 47 36.90 20.87 1.03
C LYS A 47 36.97 21.33 -0.43
N ILE A 48 36.14 20.74 -1.29
CA ILE A 48 36.10 21.03 -2.73
C ILE A 48 35.04 22.10 -3.02
N LEU A 49 35.41 23.08 -3.84
CA LEU A 49 34.50 24.06 -4.42
C LEU A 49 33.99 23.58 -5.77
N ILE A 50 32.68 23.71 -5.99
CA ILE A 50 32.03 23.37 -7.27
C ILE A 50 31.49 24.67 -7.87
N PRO A 51 32.11 25.19 -8.95
CA PRO A 51 31.64 26.39 -9.65
C PRO A 51 30.31 26.10 -10.38
N CYS A 52 29.33 26.98 -10.21
CA CYS A 52 27.96 26.86 -10.68
C CYS A 52 27.36 28.21 -11.10
N HIS A 53 26.21 28.15 -11.78
CA HIS A 53 25.42 29.29 -12.23
C HIS A 53 24.15 29.44 -11.38
N LYS A 54 23.95 30.60 -10.75
CA LYS A 54 22.80 30.87 -9.87
C LYS A 54 21.47 30.61 -10.57
N SER A 55 21.32 31.15 -11.77
CA SER A 55 20.09 31.07 -12.57
C SER A 55 19.64 29.62 -12.78
N ILE A 56 20.58 28.70 -13.02
CA ILE A 56 20.30 27.27 -13.21
C ILE A 56 19.89 26.61 -11.89
N LEU A 57 20.62 26.88 -10.79
CA LEU A 57 20.30 26.30 -9.48
C LEU A 57 18.92 26.73 -8.99
N GLU A 58 18.61 28.03 -9.09
CA GLU A 58 17.34 28.61 -8.66
C GLU A 58 16.16 28.11 -9.49
N ALA A 59 16.34 28.01 -10.82
CA ALA A 59 15.31 27.48 -11.71
C ALA A 59 14.95 26.02 -11.43
N ARG A 60 15.88 25.24 -10.86
CA ARG A 60 15.70 23.80 -10.62
C ARG A 60 15.44 23.44 -9.16
N SER A 61 15.68 24.33 -8.21
CA SER A 61 15.35 24.08 -6.82
C SER A 61 15.08 25.36 -6.02
N LYS A 62 13.90 25.38 -5.39
CA LYS A 62 13.46 26.43 -4.47
C LYS A 62 14.40 26.59 -3.27
N TYR A 63 15.15 25.55 -2.89
CA TYR A 63 16.14 25.63 -1.82
C TYR A 63 17.21 26.68 -2.12
N PHE A 64 17.76 26.69 -3.34
CA PHE A 64 18.78 27.66 -3.73
C PHE A 64 18.19 29.06 -3.89
N MET A 65 16.94 29.19 -4.34
CA MET A 65 16.25 30.47 -4.43
C MET A 65 16.05 31.14 -3.04
N ILE A 66 15.69 30.36 -2.02
CA ILE A 66 15.44 30.88 -0.67
C ILE A 66 16.77 31.19 0.03
N ASN A 67 17.66 30.21 0.12
CA ASN A 67 18.89 30.34 0.90
C ASN A 67 19.87 31.38 0.32
N ARG A 68 19.72 31.78 -0.94
CA ARG A 68 20.50 32.90 -1.49
C ARG A 68 20.06 34.26 -0.97
N LYS A 69 18.75 34.48 -0.75
CA LYS A 69 18.26 35.80 -0.27
C LYS A 69 18.88 36.17 1.07
N GLU A 70 19.25 35.17 1.85
CA GLU A 70 19.86 35.31 3.17
C GLU A 70 21.40 35.34 3.12
N ASN A 71 22.03 34.88 2.02
CA ASN A 71 23.47 34.77 1.91
C ASN A 71 24.08 35.95 1.13
N LYS A 72 24.83 36.80 1.83
CA LYS A 72 25.60 37.91 1.22
C LYS A 72 26.78 37.42 0.38
N PHE A 73 27.24 36.20 0.61
CA PHE A 73 28.34 35.58 -0.12
C PHE A 73 27.78 34.79 -1.31
N ASN A 74 28.43 34.86 -2.48
CA ASN A 74 28.09 34.11 -3.69
C ASN A 74 28.44 32.61 -3.56
N SER A 75 28.15 32.02 -2.40
CA SER A 75 28.52 30.65 -2.06
C SER A 75 27.53 30.02 -1.09
N ILE A 76 27.42 28.70 -1.11
CA ILE A 76 26.72 27.91 -0.08
C ILE A 76 27.58 26.76 0.42
N TYR A 77 27.41 26.39 1.68
CA TYR A 77 28.24 25.41 2.37
C TYR A 77 27.41 24.16 2.72
N PHE A 78 27.88 23.00 2.26
CA PHE A 78 27.33 21.70 2.62
C PHE A 78 28.36 20.92 3.45
N ASN A 79 28.39 21.21 4.75
CA ASN A 79 29.44 20.71 5.66
C ASN A 79 29.50 19.17 5.74
N ASN A 80 28.36 18.51 5.59
CA ASN A 80 28.22 17.07 5.83
C ASN A 80 28.30 16.22 4.54
N PHE A 81 28.63 16.81 3.39
CA PHE A 81 28.66 16.09 2.10
C PHE A 81 29.99 16.30 1.38
N SER A 82 30.40 15.25 0.66
CA SER A 82 31.54 15.30 -0.26
C SER A 82 31.08 15.73 -1.65
N SER A 83 32.02 16.23 -2.44
CA SER A 83 31.77 16.57 -3.84
C SER A 83 31.28 15.37 -4.66
N GLU A 84 31.67 14.14 -4.31
CA GLU A 84 31.17 12.91 -4.95
C GLU A 84 29.64 12.75 -4.83
N ILE A 85 29.05 13.22 -3.73
CA ILE A 85 27.60 13.17 -3.51
C ILE A 85 26.91 14.40 -4.12
N VAL A 86 27.50 15.59 -3.92
CA VAL A 86 26.91 16.86 -4.35
C VAL A 86 26.96 16.99 -5.88
N LYS A 87 28.10 16.73 -6.51
CA LYS A 87 28.37 17.00 -7.93
C LYS A 87 27.39 16.28 -8.87
N PRO A 88 27.04 14.99 -8.70
CA PRO A 88 26.05 14.34 -9.56
C PRO A 88 24.64 14.94 -9.47
N ILE A 89 24.22 15.37 -8.29
CA ILE A 89 22.89 15.96 -8.07
C ILE A 89 22.85 17.38 -8.65
N ILE A 90 23.91 18.17 -8.49
CA ILE A 90 23.98 19.50 -9.12
C ILE A 90 24.10 19.38 -10.63
N LYS A 91 24.90 18.45 -11.16
CA LYS A 91 25.02 18.21 -12.61
C LYS A 91 23.68 17.82 -13.25
N PHE A 92 22.82 17.14 -12.50
CA PHE A 92 21.45 16.84 -12.94
C PHE A 92 20.63 18.12 -13.22
N PHE A 93 20.84 19.22 -12.51
CA PHE A 93 20.19 20.50 -12.83
C PHE A 93 20.57 21.04 -14.22
N TYR A 94 21.76 20.71 -14.72
CA TYR A 94 22.21 21.21 -16.01
C TYR A 94 21.72 20.36 -17.18
N ASN A 95 21.72 19.03 -17.03
CA ASN A 95 21.48 18.14 -18.17
C ASN A 95 20.31 17.16 -17.99
N GLY A 96 19.62 17.19 -16.84
CA GLY A 96 18.49 16.30 -16.52
C GLY A 96 18.86 14.83 -16.35
N LYS A 97 20.16 14.48 -16.35
CA LYS A 97 20.65 13.10 -16.22
C LYS A 97 21.27 12.92 -14.84
N PHE A 98 20.63 12.08 -14.04
CA PHE A 98 21.14 11.65 -12.74
C PHE A 98 21.62 10.22 -12.83
N LYS A 99 22.87 10.00 -12.43
CA LYS A 99 23.53 8.71 -12.21
C LYS A 99 24.27 8.82 -10.89
N PHE A 100 24.25 7.76 -10.09
CA PHE A 100 24.84 7.75 -8.76
C PHE A 100 25.37 6.37 -8.44
N ASP A 101 26.30 6.30 -7.49
CA ASP A 101 26.75 5.04 -6.93
C ASP A 101 25.66 4.47 -6.00
N LYS A 102 25.11 3.32 -6.38
CA LYS A 102 24.06 2.64 -5.61
C LYS A 102 24.53 2.20 -4.23
N GLN A 103 25.83 2.03 -3.99
CA GLN A 103 26.36 1.68 -2.66
C GLN A 103 26.22 2.83 -1.65
N LYS A 104 26.26 4.08 -2.15
CA LYS A 104 26.16 5.33 -1.38
C LYS A 104 24.77 5.97 -1.47
N PHE A 105 23.75 5.19 -1.82
CA PHE A 105 22.40 5.72 -2.07
C PHE A 105 21.82 6.51 -0.90
N ASP A 106 22.17 6.13 0.33
CA ASP A 106 21.71 6.77 1.55
C ASP A 106 22.31 8.18 1.70
N GLU A 107 23.56 8.40 1.29
CA GLU A 107 24.18 9.74 1.26
C GLU A 107 23.52 10.62 0.18
N TYR A 108 23.31 10.08 -1.02
CA TYR A 108 22.59 10.81 -2.09
C TYR A 108 21.16 11.16 -1.67
N PHE A 109 20.48 10.25 -0.97
CA PHE A 109 19.13 10.48 -0.48
C PHE A 109 19.08 11.56 0.60
N LYS A 110 20.02 11.54 1.55
CA LYS A 110 20.18 12.58 2.58
C LYS A 110 20.40 13.94 1.94
N PHE A 111 21.31 14.04 0.96
CA PHE A 111 21.57 15.31 0.27
C PHE A 111 20.34 15.80 -0.49
N ALA A 112 19.68 14.92 -1.27
CA ALA A 112 18.46 15.26 -1.98
C ALA A 112 17.34 15.72 -1.04
N ASN A 113 17.26 15.15 0.17
CA ASN A 113 16.33 15.59 1.20
C ASN A 113 16.67 16.98 1.76
N GLU A 114 17.96 17.25 2.01
CA GLU A 114 18.44 18.55 2.48
C GLU A 114 18.09 19.69 1.53
N ILE A 115 18.30 19.48 0.22
CA ILE A 115 17.96 20.46 -0.82
C ILE A 115 16.51 20.35 -1.32
N LYS A 116 15.67 19.55 -0.64
CA LYS A 116 14.22 19.36 -0.90
C LYS A 116 13.87 18.92 -2.33
N LEU A 117 14.70 18.06 -2.93
CA LEU A 117 14.55 17.62 -4.32
C LEU A 117 13.84 16.26 -4.43
N LYS A 118 12.50 16.30 -4.45
CA LYS A 118 11.63 15.10 -4.41
C LYS A 118 11.86 14.12 -5.57
N GLU A 119 12.07 14.62 -6.78
CA GLU A 119 12.24 13.80 -7.99
C GLU A 119 13.50 12.90 -7.92
N ILE A 120 14.59 13.41 -7.35
CA ILE A 120 15.81 12.62 -7.14
C ILE A 120 15.60 11.56 -6.07
N LYS A 121 14.90 11.88 -4.97
CA LYS A 121 14.56 10.89 -3.94
C LYS A 121 13.77 9.72 -4.54
N ILE A 122 12.74 10.01 -5.32
CA ILE A 122 11.92 8.98 -6.01
C ILE A 122 12.80 8.14 -6.94
N LYS A 123 13.66 8.77 -7.73
CA LYS A 123 14.55 8.08 -8.66
C LYS A 123 15.53 7.15 -7.94
N ILE A 124 16.13 7.60 -6.83
CA ILE A 124 17.01 6.77 -5.99
C ILE A 124 16.23 5.54 -5.50
N GLU A 125 15.03 5.73 -4.94
CA GLU A 125 14.21 4.62 -4.44
C GLU A 125 13.90 3.58 -5.51
N LEU A 126 13.50 4.02 -6.72
CA LEU A 126 13.22 3.12 -7.85
C LEU A 126 14.46 2.35 -8.32
N GLU A 127 15.59 3.03 -8.46
CA GLU A 127 16.84 2.39 -8.90
C GLU A 127 17.42 1.43 -7.87
N ILE A 128 17.22 1.69 -6.57
CA ILE A 128 17.60 0.78 -5.49
C ILE A 128 16.63 -0.40 -5.39
N GLN A 129 15.33 -0.17 -5.59
CA GLN A 129 14.35 -1.26 -5.64
C GLN A 129 14.65 -2.27 -6.75
N SER A 130 15.10 -1.79 -7.92
CA SER A 130 15.46 -2.66 -9.06
C SER A 130 16.62 -3.64 -8.80
N ILE A 131 17.40 -3.44 -7.72
CA ILE A 131 18.55 -4.30 -7.40
C ILE A 131 18.29 -5.19 -6.17
N PHE A 132 17.07 -5.23 -5.64
CA PHE A 132 16.73 -6.06 -4.49
C PHE A 132 17.07 -7.53 -4.72
N ASN A 133 17.75 -8.13 -3.76
CA ASN A 133 18.01 -9.56 -3.71
C ASN A 133 18.21 -10.03 -2.25
N ILE A 134 18.25 -11.34 -2.05
CA ILE A 134 18.39 -11.95 -0.72
C ILE A 134 19.71 -11.54 -0.02
N GLN A 135 20.75 -11.18 -0.78
CA GLN A 135 22.06 -10.84 -0.23
C GLN A 135 22.14 -9.39 0.27
N ASN A 136 21.43 -8.45 -0.37
CA ASN A 136 21.52 -7.02 -0.07
C ASN A 136 20.30 -6.43 0.66
N ILE A 137 19.16 -7.13 0.70
CA ILE A 137 17.90 -6.54 1.15
C ILE A 137 17.94 -6.04 2.60
N LEU A 138 18.65 -6.74 3.49
CA LEU A 138 18.75 -6.34 4.89
C LEU A 138 19.57 -5.06 5.05
N GLU A 139 20.68 -4.93 4.33
CA GLU A 139 21.48 -3.72 4.34
C GLU A 139 20.65 -2.52 3.85
N ILE A 140 19.93 -2.71 2.73
CA ILE A 140 19.09 -1.67 2.15
C ILE A 140 17.94 -1.31 3.11
N TYR A 141 17.30 -2.30 3.74
CA TYR A 141 16.26 -2.07 4.73
C TYR A 141 16.76 -1.26 5.92
N PHE A 142 17.90 -1.62 6.53
CA PHE A 142 18.43 -0.86 7.66
C PHE A 142 18.88 0.55 7.25
N LYS A 143 19.49 0.71 6.07
CA LYS A 143 19.82 2.03 5.50
C LYS A 143 18.57 2.87 5.23
N SER A 144 17.49 2.28 4.71
CA SER A 144 16.24 3.00 4.42
C SER A 144 15.54 3.49 5.69
N GLN A 145 15.60 2.72 6.78
CA GLN A 145 15.19 3.15 8.11
C GLN A 145 16.03 4.34 8.61
N LYS A 146 17.37 4.27 8.48
CA LYS A 146 18.28 5.36 8.92
C LYS A 146 18.03 6.69 8.21
N ILE A 147 17.63 6.65 6.94
CA ILE A 147 17.30 7.85 6.14
C ILE A 147 15.82 8.23 6.20
N ASN A 148 15.01 7.53 7.01
CA ASN A 148 13.57 7.73 7.13
C ASN A 148 12.82 7.68 5.78
N SER A 149 13.26 6.83 4.85
CA SER A 149 12.56 6.62 3.58
C SER A 149 11.43 5.60 3.76
N LYS A 150 10.22 6.09 4.06
CA LYS A 150 9.04 5.23 4.24
C LYS A 150 8.75 4.34 3.04
N ASN A 151 8.84 4.88 1.83
CA ASN A 151 8.54 4.14 0.60
C ASN A 151 9.55 3.01 0.36
N LEU A 152 10.85 3.29 0.48
CA LEU A 152 11.89 2.26 0.32
C LEU A 152 11.81 1.21 1.42
N SER A 153 11.59 1.62 2.68
CA SER A 153 11.37 0.70 3.80
C SER A 153 10.21 -0.26 3.54
N GLN A 154 9.04 0.26 3.15
CA GLN A 154 7.86 -0.57 2.86
C GLN A 154 8.09 -1.54 1.70
N ASN A 155 8.80 -1.12 0.65
CA ASN A 155 9.13 -2.01 -0.46
C ASN A 155 10.15 -3.07 -0.05
N CYS A 156 11.12 -2.73 0.82
CA CYS A 156 12.02 -3.72 1.41
C CYS A 156 11.25 -4.73 2.26
N GLU A 157 10.32 -4.27 3.09
CA GLU A 157 9.47 -5.12 3.93
C GLU A 157 8.69 -6.13 3.08
N LYS A 158 8.04 -5.69 2.00
CA LYS A 158 7.35 -6.59 1.06
C LYS A 158 8.28 -7.67 0.51
N PHE A 159 9.48 -7.30 0.06
CA PHE A 159 10.45 -8.26 -0.45
C PHE A 159 10.92 -9.24 0.62
N ILE A 160 11.21 -8.72 1.83
CA ILE A 160 11.60 -9.51 3.00
C ILE A 160 10.51 -10.53 3.33
N PHE A 161 9.25 -10.11 3.36
CA PHE A 161 8.12 -10.98 3.65
C PHE A 161 7.99 -12.14 2.65
N GLN A 162 8.19 -11.87 1.37
CA GLN A 162 8.12 -12.89 0.32
C GLN A 162 9.28 -13.90 0.39
N ASN A 163 10.41 -13.54 1.02
CA ASN A 163 11.65 -14.31 0.97
C ASN A 163 12.24 -14.65 2.35
N ILE A 164 11.47 -14.51 3.43
CA ILE A 164 11.99 -14.49 4.80
C ILE A 164 12.79 -15.75 5.18
N GLN A 165 12.35 -16.92 4.72
CA GLN A 165 13.02 -18.20 5.00
C GLN A 165 14.45 -18.23 4.45
N PHE A 166 14.63 -17.72 3.23
CA PHE A 166 15.94 -17.62 2.59
C PHE A 166 16.81 -16.53 3.24
N ILE A 167 16.18 -15.45 3.70
CA ILE A 167 16.87 -14.33 4.35
C ILE A 167 17.43 -14.75 5.72
N ILE A 168 16.66 -15.47 6.53
CA ILE A 168 17.13 -15.94 7.86
C ILE A 168 18.21 -17.02 7.72
N SER A 169 18.09 -17.85 6.69
CA SER A 169 19.07 -18.89 6.37
C SER A 169 20.36 -18.33 5.76
N ASN A 170 20.40 -17.04 5.40
CA ASN A 170 21.58 -16.40 4.83
C ASN A 170 22.72 -16.35 5.88
N PRO A 171 23.94 -16.81 5.58
CA PRO A 171 25.08 -16.75 6.51
C PRO A 171 25.39 -15.34 7.02
N ASN A 172 25.11 -14.30 6.21
CA ASN A 172 25.35 -12.91 6.58
C ASN A 172 24.24 -12.33 7.48
N PHE A 173 23.15 -13.05 7.73
CA PHE A 173 22.02 -12.60 8.55
C PHE A 173 22.49 -12.15 9.94
N ASP A 174 23.35 -12.94 10.57
CA ASP A 174 23.83 -12.69 11.94
C ASP A 174 24.72 -11.45 12.01
N LYS A 175 25.52 -11.21 10.97
CA LYS A 175 26.30 -9.99 10.82
C LYS A 175 25.39 -8.75 10.75
N TYR A 176 24.30 -8.81 9.98
CA TYR A 176 23.38 -7.68 9.84
C TYR A 176 22.60 -7.38 11.11
N LEU A 177 22.19 -8.41 11.86
CA LEU A 177 21.59 -8.24 13.18
C LEU A 177 22.58 -7.54 14.12
N ASN A 178 23.78 -8.09 14.29
CA ASN A 178 24.77 -7.54 15.22
C ASN A 178 25.15 -6.09 14.91
N GLN A 179 25.21 -5.71 13.62
CA GLN A 179 25.52 -4.33 13.22
C GLN A 179 24.37 -3.33 13.40
N ASN A 180 23.14 -3.80 13.59
CA ASN A 180 21.95 -2.95 13.65
C ASN A 180 21.05 -3.28 14.84
N GLN A 181 21.63 -3.61 16.00
CA GLN A 181 20.92 -4.03 17.23
C GLN A 181 19.70 -3.16 17.57
N ASN A 182 19.83 -1.83 17.49
CA ASN A 182 18.72 -0.90 17.79
C ASN A 182 17.55 -0.98 16.79
N GLN A 183 17.78 -1.53 15.60
CA GLN A 183 16.78 -1.65 14.53
C GLN A 183 16.25 -3.08 14.39
N ILE A 184 16.84 -4.04 15.14
CA ILE A 184 16.39 -5.43 15.20
C ILE A 184 14.95 -5.48 15.71
N TYR A 185 14.57 -4.67 16.70
CA TYR A 185 13.21 -4.70 17.26
C TYR A 185 12.13 -4.42 16.20
N ASN A 186 12.37 -3.45 15.32
CA ASN A 186 11.47 -3.17 14.19
C ASN A 186 11.41 -4.37 13.23
N PHE A 187 12.56 -4.97 12.95
CA PHE A 187 12.64 -6.15 12.08
C PHE A 187 11.95 -7.39 12.69
N ILE A 188 12.13 -7.65 13.99
CA ILE A 188 11.42 -8.71 14.73
C ILE A 188 9.92 -8.42 14.77
N GLY A 189 9.51 -7.18 15.01
CA GLY A 189 8.11 -6.77 14.96
C GLY A 189 7.48 -7.06 13.59
N LEU A 190 8.16 -6.71 12.51
CA LEU A 190 7.73 -7.02 11.14
C LEU A 190 7.56 -8.53 10.91
N ILE A 191 8.53 -9.34 11.32
CA ILE A 191 8.44 -10.82 11.23
C ILE A 191 7.26 -11.34 12.06
N SER A 192 7.08 -10.81 13.27
CA SER A 192 6.06 -11.22 14.22
C SER A 192 4.64 -10.95 13.73
N LEU A 193 4.47 -9.96 12.85
CA LEU A 193 3.16 -9.61 12.31
C LEU A 193 2.64 -10.63 11.27
N ASN A 194 3.48 -11.31 10.48
CA ASN A 194 2.99 -11.74 9.15
C ASN A 194 3.25 -13.18 8.61
N GLN A 195 3.32 -14.24 9.43
CA GLN A 195 3.19 -15.64 8.94
C GLN A 195 2.38 -16.59 9.84
N ASN A 196 2.05 -17.78 9.34
CA ASN A 196 1.34 -18.85 10.08
C ASN A 196 2.01 -19.09 11.45
N ILE A 197 1.23 -19.19 12.53
CA ILE A 197 1.73 -19.18 13.93
C ILE A 197 2.85 -20.21 14.18
N SER A 198 2.82 -21.35 13.48
CA SER A 198 3.85 -22.40 13.56
C SER A 198 5.23 -21.94 13.04
N ASN A 199 5.26 -21.25 11.90
CA ASN A 199 6.51 -20.71 11.34
C ASN A 199 7.02 -19.50 12.15
N LYS A 200 6.11 -18.72 12.74
CA LYS A 200 6.45 -17.59 13.63
C LYS A 200 7.28 -18.04 14.84
N LEU A 201 6.83 -19.08 15.53
CA LEU A 201 7.52 -19.60 16.71
C LEU A 201 8.89 -20.19 16.36
N GLN A 202 8.99 -20.91 15.24
CA GLN A 202 10.24 -21.53 14.81
C GLN A 202 11.29 -20.48 14.41
N ILE A 203 10.88 -19.43 13.67
CA ILE A 203 11.76 -18.31 13.30
C ILE A 203 12.19 -17.51 14.53
N ILE A 204 11.27 -17.16 15.42
CA ILE A 204 11.59 -16.42 16.65
C ILE A 204 12.53 -17.26 17.52
N GLN A 205 12.32 -18.58 17.61
CA GLN A 205 13.23 -19.49 18.32
C GLN A 205 14.62 -19.54 17.67
N GLN A 206 14.71 -19.57 16.34
CA GLN A 206 15.99 -19.50 15.63
C GLN A 206 16.72 -18.18 15.90
N ILE A 207 16.01 -17.04 15.84
CA ILE A 207 16.60 -15.73 16.16
C ILE A 207 17.06 -15.68 17.62
N LYS A 208 16.25 -16.18 18.57
CA LYS A 208 16.63 -16.29 19.99
C LYS A 208 17.86 -17.18 20.19
N GLN A 209 17.91 -18.35 19.54
CA GLN A 209 19.06 -19.26 19.62
C GLN A 209 20.34 -18.61 19.09
N LYS A 210 20.25 -17.89 17.97
CA LYS A 210 21.40 -17.19 17.38
C LYS A 210 21.86 -15.97 18.19
N LEU A 211 20.93 -15.24 18.82
CA LEU A 211 21.28 -14.18 19.77
C LEU A 211 21.94 -14.75 21.05
N ASN A 212 21.44 -15.89 21.55
CA ASN A 212 22.00 -16.57 22.71
C ASN A 212 23.39 -17.15 22.47
N GLN A 213 23.74 -17.50 21.23
CA GLN A 213 25.07 -17.96 20.86
C GLN A 213 26.11 -16.83 20.83
N ASN A 214 25.69 -15.56 20.77
CA ASN A 214 26.57 -14.42 20.50
C ASN A 214 26.89 -13.50 21.70
N ASN A 215 26.30 -13.68 22.90
CA ASN A 215 26.55 -12.77 24.04
C ASN A 215 26.93 -13.47 25.36
N GLN A 216 28.19 -13.29 25.78
CA GLN A 216 28.67 -13.37 27.16
C GLN A 216 28.41 -12.03 27.90
N LYS A 217 27.18 -11.71 28.29
CA LYS A 217 26.88 -10.71 29.35
C LYS A 217 25.53 -11.00 30.00
N GLU A 218 25.56 -11.69 31.14
CA GLU A 218 24.35 -12.20 31.83
C GLU A 218 23.38 -11.10 32.31
N LYS A 219 23.85 -9.87 32.59
CA LYS A 219 22.98 -8.77 33.06
C LYS A 219 22.21 -8.02 31.98
N GLU A 220 22.76 -7.91 30.77
CA GLU A 220 22.03 -7.36 29.62
C GLU A 220 21.01 -8.38 29.09
N LYS A 221 21.32 -9.68 29.22
CA LYS A 221 20.45 -10.79 28.86
C LYS A 221 19.13 -10.80 29.66
N GLU A 222 19.20 -10.56 30.96
CA GLU A 222 18.02 -10.54 31.85
C GLU A 222 17.08 -9.37 31.52
N ASN A 223 17.64 -8.18 31.23
CA ASN A 223 16.86 -7.03 30.78
C ASN A 223 16.23 -7.26 29.40
N ILE A 224 16.95 -7.90 28.47
CA ILE A 224 16.42 -8.25 27.15
C ILE A 224 15.31 -9.32 27.26
N GLU A 225 15.46 -10.31 28.15
CA GLU A 225 14.43 -11.32 28.40
C GLU A 225 13.14 -10.70 28.94
N ILE A 226 13.25 -9.82 29.94
CA ILE A 226 12.11 -9.08 30.50
C ILE A 226 11.43 -8.19 29.44
N GLU A 227 12.21 -7.52 28.61
CA GLU A 227 11.67 -6.62 27.57
C GLU A 227 10.99 -7.40 26.43
N ILE A 228 11.51 -8.59 26.10
CA ILE A 228 10.87 -9.52 25.16
C ILE A 228 9.56 -10.06 25.74
N GLU A 229 9.51 -10.44 27.02
CA GLU A 229 8.29 -10.91 27.68
C GLU A 229 7.22 -9.83 27.78
N ASN A 230 7.63 -8.59 28.07
CA ASN A 230 6.74 -7.43 28.06
C ASN A 230 6.20 -7.14 26.65
N SER A 231 7.06 -7.24 25.63
CA SER A 231 6.65 -7.10 24.22
C SER A 231 5.69 -8.23 23.81
N PHE A 232 5.91 -9.46 24.30
CA PHE A 232 5.04 -10.60 24.05
C PHE A 232 3.66 -10.43 24.71
N SER A 233 3.63 -9.97 25.97
CA SER A 233 2.40 -9.67 26.69
C SER A 233 1.62 -8.53 26.04
N ASN A 234 2.32 -7.48 25.59
CA ASN A 234 1.71 -6.38 24.83
C ASN A 234 1.15 -6.86 23.50
N LEU A 235 1.84 -7.76 22.79
CA LEU A 235 1.34 -8.36 21.55
C LEU A 235 0.10 -9.22 21.81
N LEU A 236 0.07 -10.02 22.88
CA LEU A 236 -1.11 -10.81 23.28
C LEU A 236 -2.31 -9.92 23.62
N ASN A 237 -2.07 -8.80 24.31
CA ASN A 237 -3.10 -7.80 24.60
C ASN A 237 -3.59 -7.09 23.34
N GLN A 238 -2.70 -6.72 22.41
CA GLN A 238 -3.08 -6.16 21.11
C GLN A 238 -3.87 -7.17 20.27
N ILE A 239 -3.53 -8.46 20.31
CA ILE A 239 -4.28 -9.54 19.65
C ILE A 239 -5.70 -9.67 20.25
N SER A 240 -5.83 -9.58 21.58
CA SER A 240 -7.13 -9.54 22.27
C SER A 240 -7.97 -8.33 21.83
N GLN A 241 -7.36 -7.13 21.80
CA GLN A 241 -8.02 -5.91 21.36
C GLN A 241 -8.40 -5.97 19.88
N THR A 242 -7.54 -6.51 19.01
CA THR A 242 -7.82 -6.63 17.57
C THR A 242 -8.95 -7.64 17.30
N LYS A 243 -9.07 -8.71 18.10
CA LYS A 243 -10.23 -9.61 18.05
C LYS A 243 -11.54 -8.88 18.39
N SER A 244 -11.53 -8.05 19.43
CA SER A 244 -12.67 -7.23 19.82
C SER A 244 -13.02 -6.17 18.76
N ILE A 245 -12.01 -5.49 18.22
CA ILE A 245 -12.17 -4.49 17.15
C ILE A 245 -12.70 -5.12 15.86
N ASN A 246 -12.18 -6.29 15.46
CA ASN A 246 -12.66 -6.99 14.27
C ASN A 246 -14.11 -7.49 14.45
N GLN A 247 -14.49 -7.96 15.64
CA GLN A 247 -15.89 -8.30 15.93
C GLN A 247 -16.80 -7.06 15.86
N PHE A 248 -16.36 -5.92 16.41
CA PHE A 248 -17.09 -4.66 16.34
C PHE A 248 -17.20 -4.13 14.91
N GLN A 249 -16.12 -4.15 14.12
CA GLN A 249 -16.11 -3.73 12.71
C GLN A 249 -16.97 -4.64 11.83
N ILE A 250 -16.95 -5.96 12.04
CA ILE A 250 -17.86 -6.89 11.35
C ILE A 250 -19.32 -6.56 11.69
N GLN A 251 -19.62 -6.21 12.94
CA GLN A 251 -20.96 -5.80 13.36
C GLN A 251 -21.37 -4.44 12.75
N GLN A 252 -20.45 -3.48 12.70
CA GLN A 252 -20.68 -2.17 12.06
C GLN A 252 -20.88 -2.27 10.55
N ILE A 253 -20.09 -3.12 9.86
CA ILE A 253 -20.25 -3.39 8.43
C ILE A 253 -21.60 -4.06 8.18
N LYS A 254 -21.98 -5.07 8.97
CA LYS A 254 -23.30 -5.69 8.89
C LYS A 254 -24.43 -4.67 9.06
N ASN A 255 -24.35 -3.82 10.07
CA ASN A 255 -25.37 -2.81 10.35
C ASN A 255 -25.44 -1.74 9.25
N THR A 256 -24.29 -1.31 8.73
CA THR A 256 -24.20 -0.29 7.67
C THR A 256 -24.71 -0.83 6.33
N SER A 257 -24.35 -2.07 5.97
CA SER A 257 -24.87 -2.73 4.77
C SER A 257 -26.38 -2.98 4.87
N ILE A 258 -26.90 -3.37 6.03
CA ILE A 258 -28.35 -3.53 6.26
C ILE A 258 -29.07 -2.17 6.12
N SER A 259 -28.56 -1.11 6.72
CA SER A 259 -29.15 0.23 6.62
C SER A 259 -29.14 0.78 5.19
N GLN A 260 -28.05 0.58 4.44
CA GLN A 260 -27.98 0.97 3.03
C GLN A 260 -28.98 0.21 2.16
N ILE A 261 -29.14 -1.10 2.39
CA ILE A 261 -30.14 -1.92 1.70
C ILE A 261 -31.55 -1.44 2.02
N GLN A 262 -31.85 -1.13 3.28
CA GLN A 262 -33.16 -0.61 3.69
C GLN A 262 -33.46 0.75 3.05
N ASN A 263 -32.50 1.67 3.03
CA ASN A 263 -32.68 2.98 2.37
C ASN A 263 -32.92 2.83 0.87
N ASN A 264 -32.21 1.92 0.21
CA ASN A 264 -32.42 1.64 -1.21
C ASN A 264 -33.81 1.02 -1.47
N ILE A 265 -34.32 0.16 -0.58
CA ILE A 265 -35.68 -0.40 -0.67
C ILE A 265 -36.73 0.71 -0.53
N VAL A 266 -36.57 1.61 0.44
CA VAL A 266 -37.50 2.75 0.65
C VAL A 266 -37.52 3.66 -0.58
N PHE A 267 -36.34 4.00 -1.14
CA PHE A 267 -36.22 4.81 -2.35
C PHE A 267 -36.84 4.12 -3.59
N LEU A 268 -36.68 2.81 -3.73
CA LEU A 268 -37.30 2.07 -4.83
C LEU A 268 -38.84 2.05 -4.70
N ASN A 269 -39.36 1.90 -3.48
CA ASN A 269 -40.80 1.90 -3.24
C ASN A 269 -41.43 3.28 -3.53
N SER A 270 -40.79 4.39 -3.18
CA SER A 270 -41.31 5.72 -3.48
C SER A 270 -41.41 5.97 -5.00
N ASN A 271 -40.41 5.51 -5.77
CA ASN A 271 -40.42 5.66 -7.22
C ASN A 271 -41.51 4.79 -7.88
N ILE A 272 -41.81 3.62 -7.30
CA ILE A 272 -42.92 2.76 -7.76
C ILE A 272 -44.26 3.45 -7.50
N GLU A 273 -44.46 4.04 -6.33
CA GLU A 273 -45.70 4.75 -5.99
C GLU A 273 -45.96 5.97 -6.90
N GLU A 274 -44.92 6.77 -7.19
CA GLU A 274 -45.02 7.92 -8.10
C GLU A 274 -45.43 7.47 -9.52
N PHE A 275 -44.79 6.41 -10.02
CA PHE A 275 -45.12 5.84 -11.33
C PHE A 275 -46.55 5.27 -11.39
N GLU A 276 -47.04 4.63 -10.32
CA GLU A 276 -48.42 4.15 -10.25
C GLU A 276 -49.44 5.29 -10.26
N GLN A 277 -49.13 6.43 -9.64
CA GLN A 277 -49.97 7.62 -9.66
C GLN A 277 -50.06 8.23 -11.06
N GLU A 278 -48.94 8.36 -11.76
CA GLU A 278 -48.92 8.82 -13.16
C GLU A 278 -49.73 7.89 -14.07
N ASN A 279 -49.56 6.57 -13.93
CA ASN A 279 -50.30 5.60 -14.72
C ASN A 279 -51.82 5.68 -14.48
N LYS A 280 -52.25 5.88 -13.22
CA LYS A 280 -53.67 6.13 -12.89
C LYS A 280 -54.20 7.41 -13.55
N LYS A 281 -53.41 8.49 -13.55
CA LYS A 281 -53.77 9.77 -14.18
C LYS A 281 -53.96 9.61 -15.69
N THR A 282 -53.04 8.92 -16.35
CA THR A 282 -53.11 8.65 -17.80
C THR A 282 -54.33 7.81 -18.15
N LYS A 283 -54.62 6.74 -17.38
CA LYS A 283 -55.83 5.92 -17.59
C LYS A 283 -57.12 6.71 -17.43
N SER A 284 -57.19 7.64 -16.47
CA SER A 284 -58.34 8.52 -16.30
C SER A 284 -58.52 9.48 -17.49
N GLN A 285 -57.43 9.98 -18.07
CA GLN A 285 -57.49 10.85 -19.26
C GLN A 285 -58.02 10.09 -20.48
N ILE A 286 -57.60 8.84 -20.68
CA ILE A 286 -58.12 7.97 -21.75
C ILE A 286 -59.63 7.77 -21.61
N TYR A 287 -60.10 7.42 -20.41
CA TYR A 287 -61.53 7.21 -20.18
C TYR A 287 -62.38 8.47 -20.44
N GLN A 288 -61.84 9.67 -20.17
CA GLN A 288 -62.50 10.93 -20.51
C GLN A 288 -62.55 11.17 -22.03
N LEU A 289 -61.49 10.80 -22.76
CA LEU A 289 -61.44 10.92 -24.22
C LEU A 289 -62.36 9.93 -24.91
N ASP A 290 -62.39 8.66 -24.49
CA ASP A 290 -63.30 7.63 -25.03
C ASP A 290 -64.78 8.02 -24.82
N ASN A 291 -65.10 8.62 -23.67
CA ASN A 291 -66.44 9.14 -23.39
C ASN A 291 -66.80 10.38 -24.23
N LYS A 292 -65.83 11.24 -24.56
CA LYS A 292 -66.04 12.36 -25.50
C LYS A 292 -66.26 11.84 -26.92
N GLN A 293 -65.46 10.88 -27.35
CA GLN A 293 -65.59 10.24 -28.67
C GLN A 293 -66.95 9.56 -28.85
N SER A 294 -67.51 8.99 -27.78
CA SER A 294 -68.85 8.39 -27.79
C SER A 294 -70.00 9.43 -27.87
N LYS A 295 -69.78 10.67 -27.45
CA LYS A 295 -70.78 11.76 -27.50
C LYS A 295 -70.75 12.54 -28.82
N ILE A 296 -69.67 12.49 -29.60
CA ILE A 296 -69.50 13.20 -30.87
C ILE A 296 -69.85 12.25 -32.03
N GLN A 297 -71.14 11.97 -32.21
CA GLN A 297 -71.64 11.25 -33.39
C GLN A 297 -72.12 12.17 -34.53
N GLU A 298 -72.01 13.50 -34.44
CA GLU A 298 -72.35 14.41 -35.54
C GLU A 298 -71.18 15.34 -35.94
N THR A 299 -70.91 15.37 -37.25
CA THR A 299 -69.89 16.13 -38.01
C THR A 299 -68.49 15.51 -38.19
N ASN A 300 -67.98 15.55 -39.44
CA ASN A 300 -66.86 14.74 -39.93
C ASN A 300 -65.46 15.40 -39.80
N PHE A 301 -65.37 16.69 -39.49
CA PHE A 301 -64.08 17.41 -39.46
C PHE A 301 -63.40 17.36 -38.08
N GLU A 302 -64.16 17.45 -36.99
CA GLU A 302 -63.63 17.28 -35.62
C GLU A 302 -63.19 15.83 -35.37
N LYS A 303 -63.89 14.85 -35.95
CA LYS A 303 -63.53 13.41 -35.88
C LYS A 303 -62.13 13.11 -36.41
N GLN A 304 -61.64 13.82 -37.42
CA GLN A 304 -60.32 13.56 -38.00
C GLN A 304 -59.21 14.11 -37.10
N LYS A 305 -59.41 15.32 -36.54
CA LYS A 305 -58.46 15.94 -35.62
C LYS A 305 -58.36 15.18 -34.30
N GLU A 306 -59.48 14.73 -33.74
CA GLU A 306 -59.49 13.90 -32.53
C GLU A 306 -58.87 12.53 -32.76
N LYS A 307 -59.05 11.92 -33.94
CA LYS A 307 -58.41 10.66 -34.31
C LYS A 307 -56.88 10.80 -34.39
N GLU A 308 -56.38 11.91 -34.92
CA GLU A 308 -54.94 12.20 -34.94
C GLU A 308 -54.37 12.45 -33.54
N GLU A 309 -55.10 13.14 -32.66
CA GLU A 309 -54.70 13.33 -31.26
C GLU A 309 -54.71 12.01 -30.48
N LEU A 310 -55.72 11.16 -30.69
CA LEU A 310 -55.81 9.84 -30.07
C LEU A 310 -54.66 8.92 -30.51
N GLU A 311 -54.26 8.98 -31.78
CA GLU A 311 -53.12 8.21 -32.29
C GLU A 311 -51.78 8.71 -31.71
N LYS A 312 -51.61 10.03 -31.56
CA LYS A 312 -50.44 10.60 -30.87
C LYS A 312 -50.36 10.13 -29.42
N ILE A 313 -51.48 10.12 -28.71
CA ILE A 313 -51.55 9.66 -27.32
C ILE A 313 -51.23 8.16 -27.24
N LYS A 314 -51.74 7.34 -28.16
CA LYS A 314 -51.40 5.90 -28.23
C LYS A 314 -49.91 5.66 -28.43
N ASN A 315 -49.28 6.42 -29.34
CA ASN A 315 -47.84 6.32 -29.57
C ASN A 315 -47.03 6.72 -28.33
N GLN A 316 -47.41 7.81 -27.65
CA GLN A 316 -46.78 8.21 -26.39
C GLN A 316 -46.93 7.16 -25.29
N ILE A 317 -48.09 6.51 -25.19
CA ILE A 317 -48.31 5.42 -24.23
C ILE A 317 -47.41 4.23 -24.57
N GLN A 318 -47.26 3.89 -25.85
CA GLN A 318 -46.39 2.81 -26.28
C GLN A 318 -44.92 3.11 -25.95
N GLU A 319 -44.44 4.33 -26.19
CA GLU A 319 -43.09 4.77 -25.81
C GLU A 319 -42.87 4.64 -24.29
N ILE A 320 -43.82 5.11 -23.48
CA ILE A 320 -43.77 4.98 -22.01
C ILE A 320 -43.77 3.51 -21.57
N GLN A 321 -44.53 2.65 -22.24
CA GLN A 321 -44.55 1.21 -21.94
C GLN A 321 -43.21 0.55 -22.27
N GLU A 322 -42.59 0.91 -23.40
CA GLU A 322 -41.28 0.40 -23.80
C GLU A 322 -40.18 0.86 -22.83
N GLU A 323 -40.18 2.13 -22.42
CA GLU A 323 -39.27 2.64 -21.38
C GLU A 323 -39.45 1.94 -20.04
N TYR A 324 -40.70 1.69 -19.62
CA TYR A 324 -40.99 0.93 -18.39
C TYR A 324 -40.43 -0.49 -18.45
N GLN A 325 -40.62 -1.21 -19.56
CA GLN A 325 -40.07 -2.57 -19.70
C GLN A 325 -38.53 -2.57 -19.67
N LYS A 326 -37.90 -1.57 -20.27
CA LYS A 326 -36.45 -1.40 -20.23
C LYS A 326 -35.96 -1.17 -18.80
N TRP A 327 -36.57 -0.23 -18.07
CA TRP A 327 -36.21 0.07 -16.69
C TRP A 327 -36.40 -1.14 -15.77
N LYS A 328 -37.52 -1.86 -15.91
CA LYS A 328 -37.79 -3.10 -15.17
C LYS A 328 -36.69 -4.15 -15.38
N LYS A 329 -36.23 -4.34 -16.62
CA LYS A 329 -35.15 -5.28 -16.97
C LYS A 329 -33.82 -4.87 -16.33
N GLU A 330 -33.45 -3.59 -16.39
CA GLU A 330 -32.22 -3.07 -15.77
C GLU A 330 -32.19 -3.27 -14.25
N ILE A 331 -33.33 -3.06 -13.56
CA ILE A 331 -33.44 -3.33 -12.12
C ILE A 331 -33.28 -4.82 -11.83
N GLN A 332 -33.95 -5.68 -12.60
CA GLN A 332 -33.83 -7.13 -12.42
C GLN A 332 -32.38 -7.60 -12.58
N GLU A 333 -31.66 -7.09 -13.57
CA GLU A 333 -30.23 -7.41 -13.78
C GLU A 333 -29.37 -6.93 -12.60
N LYS A 334 -29.57 -5.70 -12.11
CA LYS A 334 -28.85 -5.19 -10.93
C LYS A 334 -29.16 -6.02 -9.67
N PHE A 335 -30.40 -6.45 -9.49
CA PHE A 335 -30.80 -7.29 -8.35
C PHE A 335 -30.16 -8.68 -8.43
N GLN A 336 -30.12 -9.29 -9.62
CA GLN A 336 -29.44 -10.58 -9.85
C GLN A 336 -27.93 -10.49 -9.59
N GLN A 337 -27.27 -9.40 -10.01
CA GLN A 337 -25.86 -9.17 -9.71
C GLN A 337 -25.60 -9.04 -8.20
N LEU A 338 -26.50 -8.37 -7.46
CA LEU A 338 -26.40 -8.26 -6.01
C LEU A 338 -26.56 -9.62 -5.31
N ILE A 339 -27.51 -10.46 -5.76
CA ILE A 339 -27.69 -11.83 -5.25
C ILE A 339 -26.45 -12.68 -5.50
N GLN A 340 -25.89 -12.65 -6.72
CA GLN A 340 -24.68 -13.41 -7.07
C GLN A 340 -23.47 -12.99 -6.24
N ASN A 341 -23.33 -11.70 -5.95
CA ASN A 341 -22.26 -11.20 -5.08
C ASN A 341 -22.44 -11.67 -3.62
N ASP A 342 -23.67 -11.73 -3.11
CA ASP A 342 -23.96 -12.24 -1.76
C ASP A 342 -23.74 -13.77 -1.66
N GLU A 343 -24.11 -14.53 -2.68
CA GLU A 343 -23.81 -15.98 -2.73
C GLU A 343 -22.31 -16.27 -2.80
N LYS A 344 -21.57 -15.50 -3.61
CA LYS A 344 -20.11 -15.60 -3.66
C LYS A 344 -19.50 -15.29 -2.29
N MET A 345 -19.95 -14.22 -1.64
CA MET A 345 -19.50 -13.86 -0.29
C MET A 345 -19.83 -14.95 0.73
N LYS A 346 -21.00 -15.58 0.66
CA LYS A 346 -21.38 -16.71 1.52
C LYS A 346 -20.48 -17.93 1.29
N LYS A 347 -20.13 -18.26 0.04
CA LYS A 347 -19.19 -19.35 -0.28
C LYS A 347 -17.79 -19.06 0.25
N ASP A 348 -17.28 -17.84 0.03
CA ASP A 348 -15.98 -17.42 0.56
C ASP A 348 -15.97 -17.48 2.10
N LEU A 349 -17.07 -17.12 2.77
CA LEU A 349 -17.22 -17.20 4.22
C LEU A 349 -17.27 -18.66 4.72
N GLN A 350 -17.93 -19.56 3.99
CA GLN A 350 -17.97 -20.99 4.31
C GLN A 350 -16.59 -21.64 4.16
N GLU A 351 -15.85 -21.30 3.10
CA GLU A 351 -14.49 -21.77 2.87
C GLU A 351 -13.54 -21.25 3.95
N PHE A 352 -13.66 -19.98 4.31
CA PHE A 352 -12.92 -19.39 5.43
C PHE A 352 -13.22 -20.08 6.76
N ASN A 353 -14.49 -20.39 7.05
CA ASN A 353 -14.87 -21.14 8.26
C ASN A 353 -14.31 -22.57 8.27
N LYS A 354 -14.25 -23.25 7.12
CA LYS A 354 -13.63 -24.57 6.99
C LYS A 354 -12.13 -24.51 7.30
N ILE A 355 -11.43 -23.47 6.81
CA ILE A 355 -10.02 -23.23 7.14
C ILE A 355 -9.84 -23.02 8.64
N ILE A 356 -10.71 -22.24 9.29
CA ILE A 356 -10.67 -22.03 10.75
C ILE A 356 -10.83 -23.34 11.51
N THR A 357 -11.77 -24.20 11.12
CA THR A 357 -12.00 -25.50 11.78
C THR A 357 -10.78 -26.40 11.66
N ASN A 358 -10.20 -26.52 10.46
CA ASN A 358 -8.99 -27.31 10.23
C ASN A 358 -7.82 -26.81 11.08
N LEU A 359 -7.66 -25.48 11.20
CA LEU A 359 -6.62 -24.90 12.05
C LEU A 359 -6.84 -25.24 13.53
N LYS A 360 -8.09 -25.19 14.03
CA LYS A 360 -8.41 -25.57 15.42
C LYS A 360 -8.05 -27.03 15.70
N GLU A 361 -8.39 -27.94 14.79
CA GLU A 361 -8.07 -29.36 14.93
C GLU A 361 -6.55 -29.59 14.98
N LEU A 362 -5.80 -28.92 14.09
CA LEU A 362 -4.34 -28.99 14.08
C LEU A 362 -3.72 -28.46 15.39
N PHE A 363 -4.28 -27.37 15.95
CA PHE A 363 -3.85 -26.83 17.23
C PHE A 363 -4.10 -27.79 18.38
N GLU A 364 -5.26 -28.44 18.43
CA GLU A 364 -5.57 -29.43 19.47
C GLU A 364 -4.70 -30.68 19.35
N GLN A 365 -4.40 -31.14 18.13
CA GLN A 365 -3.46 -32.25 17.90
C GLN A 365 -2.05 -31.91 18.41
N ASN A 366 -1.53 -30.73 18.04
CA ASN A 366 -0.21 -30.29 18.50
C ASN A 366 -0.17 -30.13 20.01
N ARG A 367 -1.21 -29.53 20.62
CA ARG A 367 -1.32 -29.39 22.07
C ARG A 367 -1.29 -30.74 22.79
N LYS A 368 -2.03 -31.74 22.29
CA LYS A 368 -1.98 -33.11 22.84
C LYS A 368 -0.59 -33.70 22.75
N GLN A 369 0.07 -33.58 21.60
CA GLN A 369 1.44 -34.07 21.41
C GLN A 369 2.43 -33.42 22.37
N TYR A 370 2.34 -32.10 22.60
CA TYR A 370 3.17 -31.40 23.58
C TYR A 370 2.93 -31.89 25.01
N LEU A 371 1.67 -32.09 25.40
CA LEU A 371 1.33 -32.61 26.73
C LEU A 371 1.86 -34.02 26.94
N GLU A 372 1.75 -34.90 25.94
CA GLU A 372 2.30 -36.26 26.00
C GLU A 372 3.82 -36.25 26.14
N ASN A 373 4.53 -35.41 25.36
CA ASN A 373 5.98 -35.29 25.44
C ASN A 373 6.42 -34.73 26.81
N PHE A 374 5.68 -33.77 27.35
CA PHE A 374 5.94 -33.20 28.68
C PHE A 374 5.73 -34.23 29.79
N GLN A 375 4.66 -35.01 29.73
CA GLN A 375 4.40 -36.11 30.67
C GLN A 375 5.50 -37.17 30.63
N LYS A 376 5.95 -37.58 29.43
CA LYS A 376 7.09 -38.50 29.27
C LYS A 376 8.34 -37.97 29.96
N LYS A 377 8.66 -36.68 29.77
CA LYS A 377 9.81 -36.02 30.41
C LYS A 377 9.72 -36.03 31.94
N ILE A 378 8.55 -35.74 32.49
CA ILE A 378 8.31 -35.81 33.95
C ILE A 378 8.57 -37.24 34.46
N GLN A 379 8.09 -38.25 33.74
CA GLN A 379 8.22 -39.63 34.14
C GLN A 379 9.68 -40.13 34.07
N GLU A 380 10.44 -39.69 33.06
CA GLU A 380 11.89 -39.90 32.98
C GLU A 380 12.61 -39.32 34.20
N ILE A 381 12.30 -38.07 34.56
CA ILE A 381 12.89 -37.38 35.71
C ILE A 381 12.55 -38.13 37.01
N GLN A 382 11.29 -38.52 37.22
CA GLN A 382 10.85 -39.29 38.39
C GLN A 382 11.58 -40.63 38.49
N ASN A 383 11.79 -41.33 37.37
CA ASN A 383 12.53 -42.59 37.34
C ASN A 383 14.02 -42.39 37.67
N GLN A 384 14.63 -41.29 37.22
CA GLN A 384 15.99 -40.94 37.61
C GLN A 384 16.11 -40.66 39.11
N PHE A 385 15.14 -39.96 39.71
CA PHE A 385 15.10 -39.74 41.16
C PHE A 385 14.94 -41.04 41.96
N LYS A 386 14.07 -41.95 41.53
CA LYS A 386 13.91 -43.27 42.17
C LYS A 386 15.20 -44.09 42.11
N LYS A 387 15.89 -44.12 40.96
CA LYS A 387 17.19 -44.78 40.81
C LYS A 387 18.23 -44.20 41.77
N ARG A 388 18.31 -42.88 41.91
CA ARG A 388 19.24 -42.21 42.85
C ARG A 388 18.94 -42.52 44.32
N LYS A 389 17.66 -42.61 44.71
CA LYS A 389 17.28 -43.02 46.07
C LYS A 389 17.69 -44.46 46.38
N ASN A 390 17.49 -45.41 45.47
CA ASN A 390 17.86 -46.81 45.70
C ASN A 390 19.39 -47.03 45.80
N ILE A 391 20.20 -46.22 45.10
CA ILE A 391 21.66 -46.28 45.19
C ILE A 391 22.17 -45.80 46.57
N ASN A 392 21.46 -44.88 47.22
CA ASN A 392 21.84 -44.35 48.54
C ASN A 392 21.39 -45.23 49.72
N PHE A 393 20.45 -46.15 49.54
CA PHE A 393 20.03 -47.10 50.58
C PHE A 393 20.75 -48.45 50.54
N GLY A 394 21.56 -48.72 49.50
CA GLY A 394 22.39 -49.93 49.38
C GLY A 394 23.84 -49.77 49.87
N ARG A 395 24.16 -48.65 50.52
CA ARG A 395 25.43 -48.39 51.19
C ARG A 395 25.15 -48.12 52.67
N ASN A 396 24.77 -49.17 53.40
CA ASN A 396 24.87 -49.27 54.85
C ASN A 396 25.37 -50.66 55.18
#